data_AF-A0A5C2HA68-F1
#
_entry.id   AF-A0A5C2HA68-F1
#
_cell.length_a   1.000
_cell.length_b   1.000
_cell.length_c   1.000
_cell.angle_alpha   90.00
_cell.angle_beta   90.00
_cell.angle_gamma   90.00
#
_symmetry.space_group_name_H-M   'P 1'
#
loop_
_entity.id
_entity.type
_entity.pdbx_description
1 polymer ?
#
loop_
_entity_poly.entity_id
_entity_poly.type
_entity_poly.pdbx_seq_one_letter_code
_entity_poly.pdbx_strand_id
1 'polypeptide(L)' 'MAFNPDDFFITTKVKDILEKFPHLKENDYTKVSLEDELTKLNFEIISRDYDNLAYKNIEDYYELEIDSII' A
#
# COMPACT_ATOMS: atom_id res chain seq x y z
N MET A 1 9.18 -25.05 9.92
CA MET A 1 9.06 -23.60 10.13
C MET A 1 8.17 -23.38 11.33
N ALA A 2 8.63 -22.66 12.35
CA ALA A 2 7.78 -22.27 13.47
C ALA A 2 6.77 -21.21 12.99
N PHE A 3 5.50 -21.40 13.32
CA PHE A 3 4.47 -20.38 13.14
C PHE A 3 4.76 -19.27 14.15
N ASN A 4 5.29 -18.13 13.70
CA ASN A 4 5.51 -16.94 14.53
C ASN A 4 4.23 -16.11 14.50
N PRO A 5 3.48 -16.00 15.62
CA PRO A 5 2.29 -15.16 15.67
C PRO A 5 2.61 -13.66 15.51
N ASP A 6 3.86 -13.25 15.69
CA ASP A 6 4.36 -11.89 15.41
C ASP A 6 4.66 -11.64 13.92
N ASP A 7 4.69 -12.67 13.07
CA ASP A 7 4.93 -12.53 11.62
C ASP A 7 3.66 -12.15 10.85
N PHE A 8 2.51 -12.12 11.53
CA PHE A 8 1.19 -12.03 10.89
C PHE A 8 0.79 -10.61 10.48
N PHE A 9 1.45 -9.58 11.02
CA PHE A 9 1.20 -8.18 10.69
C PHE A 9 2.48 -7.54 10.20
N ILE A 10 2.82 -7.77 8.93
CA ILE A 10 3.91 -7.05 8.28
C ILE A 10 3.33 -5.70 7.83
N THR A 11 3.20 -4.78 8.79
CA THR A 11 2.99 -3.37 8.46
C THR A 11 4.23 -2.91 7.70
N THR A 12 4.04 -2.60 6.42
CA THR A 12 5.09 -2.17 5.52
C THR A 12 4.74 -0.81 4.96
N LYS A 13 5.66 -0.16 4.24
CA LYS A 13 5.38 1.10 3.58
C LYS A 13 5.05 0.87 2.12
N VAL A 14 4.28 1.78 1.53
CA VAL A 14 3.98 1.76 0.10
C VAL A 14 5.27 1.65 -0.71
N LYS A 15 6.32 2.41 -0.34
CA LYS A 15 7.62 2.35 -1.05
C LYS A 15 8.25 0.95 -1.13
N ASP A 16 8.06 0.13 -0.10
CA ASP A 16 8.68 -1.19 0.03
C ASP A 16 7.96 -2.23 -0.85
N ILE A 17 6.64 -2.07 -1.06
CA ILE A 17 5.90 -2.95 -1.98
C ILE A 17 6.05 -2.53 -3.45
N LEU A 18 6.48 -1.31 -3.74
CA LEU A 18 6.64 -0.83 -5.11
C LEU A 18 7.77 -1.50 -5.88
N GLU A 19 8.76 -2.04 -5.18
CA GLU A 19 9.77 -2.89 -5.80
C GLU A 19 9.14 -4.19 -6.33
N LYS A 20 8.09 -4.68 -5.68
CA LYS A 20 7.34 -5.88 -6.09
C LYS A 20 6.24 -5.56 -7.12
N PHE A 21 5.68 -4.35 -7.06
CA PHE A 21 4.53 -3.92 -7.87
C PHE A 21 4.84 -2.63 -8.64
N PRO A 22 5.68 -2.68 -9.68
CA PRO A 22 6.05 -1.50 -10.45
C PRO A 22 4.87 -0.85 -11.19
N HIS A 23 3.80 -1.61 -11.49
CA HIS A 23 2.59 -1.11 -12.15
C HIS A 23 1.89 -0.01 -11.34
N LEU A 24 2.03 -0.01 -10.02
CA LEU A 24 1.52 1.07 -9.17
C LEU A 24 2.21 2.41 -9.50
N LYS A 25 3.45 2.42 -10.01
CA LYS A 25 4.11 3.68 -10.44
C LYS A 25 3.54 4.27 -11.73
N GLU A 26 2.82 3.47 -12.52
CA GLU A 26 2.28 3.89 -13.82
C GLU A 26 0.84 4.42 -13.71
N ASN A 27 0.21 4.23 -12.55
CA ASN A 27 -1.17 4.65 -12.29
C ASN A 27 -1.27 6.14 -11.94
N ASP A 28 -2.40 6.76 -12.33
CA ASP A 28 -2.75 8.13 -11.97
C ASP A 28 -3.70 8.11 -10.76
N TYR A 29 -3.16 8.39 -9.58
CA TYR A 29 -3.89 8.29 -8.32
C TYR A 29 -4.86 9.44 -8.08
N THR A 30 -4.93 10.45 -8.96
CA THR A 30 -6.06 11.42 -8.94
C THR A 30 -7.33 10.85 -9.58
N LYS A 31 -7.21 9.70 -10.26
CA LYS A 31 -8.31 9.01 -10.96
C LYS A 31 -8.56 7.62 -10.43
N VAL A 32 -7.52 6.96 -9.91
CA VAL A 32 -7.57 5.60 -9.38
C VAL A 32 -7.29 5.64 -7.89
N SER A 33 -8.13 5.01 -7.08
CA SER A 33 -7.90 4.93 -5.63
C SER A 33 -6.72 4.01 -5.34
N LEU A 34 -5.70 4.50 -4.63
CA LEU A 34 -4.59 3.67 -4.16
C LEU A 34 -5.08 2.52 -3.29
N GLU A 35 -6.03 2.79 -2.39
CA GLU A 35 -6.67 1.79 -1.53
C GLU A 35 -7.29 0.63 -2.33
N ASP A 36 -7.96 0.90 -3.45
CA ASP A 36 -8.61 -0.11 -4.27
C ASP A 36 -7.58 -1.03 -4.95
N GLU A 37 -6.49 -0.44 -5.45
CA GLU A 37 -5.37 -1.19 -6.02
C GLU A 37 -4.65 -2.04 -4.96
N LEU A 38 -4.42 -1.48 -3.77
CA LEU A 38 -3.83 -2.21 -2.65
C LEU A 38 -4.74 -3.35 -2.21
N THR A 39 -6.06 -3.11 -2.13
CA THR A 39 -7.03 -4.13 -1.73
C THR A 39 -7.02 -5.33 -2.70
N LYS A 40 -6.88 -5.09 -4.01
CA LYS A 40 -6.71 -6.15 -5.01
C LYS A 40 -5.42 -6.97 -4.81
N LEU A 41 -4.40 -6.34 -4.25
CA LEU A 41 -3.14 -6.97 -3.89
C LEU A 41 -3.17 -7.59 -2.48
N ASN A 42 -4.32 -7.56 -1.80
CA ASN A 42 -4.51 -7.95 -0.40
C ASN A 42 -3.68 -7.08 0.56
N PHE A 43 -3.67 -5.78 0.32
CA PHE A 43 -3.12 -4.76 1.22
C PHE A 43 -4.18 -3.73 1.58
N GLU A 44 -4.14 -3.23 2.81
CA GLU A 44 -4.97 -2.14 3.31
C GLU A 44 -4.08 -0.95 3.69
N ILE A 45 -4.56 0.27 3.48
CA ILE A 45 -3.87 1.46 3.99
C ILE A 45 -4.29 1.68 5.43
N ILE A 46 -3.32 1.66 6.35
CA ILE A 46 -3.56 1.87 7.79
C ILE A 46 -3.18 3.27 8.26
N SER A 47 -2.46 4.04 7.44
CA SER A 47 -2.15 5.43 7.75
C SER A 47 -3.41 6.30 7.80
N ARG A 48 -3.61 6.99 8.92
CA ARG A 48 -4.73 7.93 9.11
C ARG A 48 -4.64 9.18 8.26
N ASP A 49 -3.43 9.55 7.85
CA ASP A 49 -3.16 10.67 6.96
C ASP A 49 -3.39 10.32 5.48
N TYR A 50 -3.92 9.12 5.19
CA TYR A 50 -4.31 8.77 3.84
C TYR A 50 -5.48 9.63 3.36
N ASP A 51 -5.23 10.35 2.28
CA ASP A 51 -6.25 11.12 1.58
C ASP A 51 -6.41 10.53 0.17
N ASN A 52 -7.58 9.95 -0.07
CA ASN A 52 -7.86 9.25 -1.31
C ASN A 52 -7.98 10.26 -2.46
N LEU A 53 -7.28 9.99 -3.56
CA LEU A 53 -7.20 10.86 -4.74
C LEU A 53 -6.52 12.21 -4.53
N ALA A 54 -5.84 12.41 -3.40
CA ALA A 54 -5.15 13.67 -3.09
C ALA A 54 -3.93 13.92 -3.96
N TYR A 55 -3.19 12.86 -4.26
CA TYR A 55 -1.95 12.93 -5.04
C TYR A 55 -2.04 12.12 -6.31
N LYS A 56 -1.38 12.64 -7.35
CA LYS A 56 -1.31 12.00 -8.67
C LYS A 56 -0.34 10.83 -8.69
N ASN A 57 0.80 10.99 -8.04
CA ASN A 57 1.88 10.02 -8.10
C ASN A 57 1.89 9.17 -6.84
N ILE A 58 2.31 7.92 -6.99
CA ILE A 58 2.52 7.02 -5.85
C ILE A 58 3.59 7.51 -4.88
N GLU A 59 4.53 8.34 -5.35
CA GLU A 59 5.66 8.90 -4.57
C GLU A 59 5.20 9.67 -3.34
N ASP A 60 4.11 10.43 -3.45
CA ASP A 60 3.51 11.17 -2.35
C ASP A 60 2.90 10.24 -1.27
N TYR A 61 2.64 8.97 -1.62
CA TYR A 61 2.11 7.95 -0.72
C TYR A 61 3.20 7.03 -0.15
N TYR A 62 4.49 7.24 -0.48
CA TYR A 62 5.60 6.35 -0.06
C TYR A 62 5.76 6.18 1.45
N GLU A 63 5.40 7.21 2.21
CA GLU A 63 5.48 7.19 3.66
C GLU A 63 4.28 6.54 4.33
N LEU A 64 3.21 6.28 3.57
CA LEU A 64 2.03 5.62 4.09
C LEU A 64 2.34 4.18 4.48
N GLU A 65 1.81 3.83 5.63
CA GLU A 65 1.83 2.50 6.19
C GLU A 65 0.65 1.72 5.64
N ILE A 66 0.96 0.52 5.19
CA ILE A 66 0.02 -0.44 4.64
C ILE A 66 0.19 -1.76 5.38
N ASP A 67 -0.89 -2.51 5.49
CA ASP A 67 -0.92 -3.81 6.13
C ASP A 67 -1.40 -4.86 5.14
N SER A 68 -0.93 -6.11 5.28
CA SER A 68 -1.36 -7.20 4.41
C SER A 68 -2.61 -7.87 4.98
N ILE A 69 -3.69 -7.90 4.20
CA ILE A 69 -4.92 -8.61 4.51
C ILE A 69 -4.73 -10.09 4.15
N ILE A 70 -5.07 -11.01 5.06
CA ILE A 70 -4.91 -12.48 4.89
C ILE A 70 -6.26 -13.14 4.65
#